data_AF-A0A2V6EYA8-F1
#
_entry.id   AF-A0A2V6EYA8-F1
#
_cell.length_a   1.000
_cell.length_b   1.000
_cell.length_c   1.000
_cell.angle_alpha   90.00
_cell.angle_beta   90.00
_cell.angle_gamma   90.00
#
_symmetry.space_group_name_H-M   'P 1'
#
loop_
_entity.id
_entity.type
_entity.pdbx_description
1 polymer ?
#
loop_
_entity_poly.entity_id
_entity_poly.type
_entity_poly.pdbx_seq_one_letter_code
_entity_poly.pdbx_strand_id
1 'polypeptide(L)'
;KAVAGYHDLIVELAREVISQWTVGRRDVYADMRAVTLRIASAVLFGHEASDAYRIARLLDIWARRNFSGPVWFFPINIPGTPYHRLLKHAERVEREILALVEKRRRDSTNRTDVLSLLIQARDDENRGMTDTELVGQATILFG
;
A
#
# COMPACT_ATOMS: atom_id res chain seq x y z
N LYS A 1 14.24 -2.93 -16.38
CA LYS A 1 13.66 -4.29 -16.55
C LYS A 1 12.38 -4.50 -15.73
N ALA A 2 12.26 -3.99 -14.50
CA ALA A 2 11.03 -4.11 -13.70
C ALA A 2 9.77 -3.47 -14.35
N VAL A 3 9.90 -2.28 -14.94
CA VAL A 3 8.78 -1.53 -15.55
C VAL A 3 8.09 -2.29 -16.69
N ALA A 4 8.83 -3.08 -17.48
CA ALA A 4 8.25 -3.86 -18.58
C ALA A 4 7.31 -4.96 -18.08
N GLY A 5 7.59 -5.56 -16.91
CA GLY A 5 6.71 -6.58 -16.31
C GLY A 5 5.45 -6.00 -15.67
N TYR A 6 5.40 -4.69 -15.40
CA TYR A 6 4.22 -4.06 -14.82
C TYR A 6 3.06 -3.95 -15.80
N HIS A 7 3.32 -3.81 -17.11
CA HIS A 7 2.25 -3.79 -18.11
C HIS A 7 1.40 -5.07 -18.05
N ASP A 8 2.04 -6.23 -18.17
CA ASP A 8 1.34 -7.51 -18.22
C ASP A 8 0.61 -7.79 -16.90
N LEU A 9 1.25 -7.47 -15.76
CA LEU A 9 0.64 -7.56 -14.44
C LEU A 9 -0.59 -6.65 -14.31
N ILE A 10 -0.52 -5.41 -14.78
CA ILE A 10 -1.65 -4.46 -14.73
C ILE A 10 -2.81 -4.99 -15.57
N VAL A 11 -2.53 -5.48 -16.78
CA VAL A 11 -3.55 -6.05 -17.68
C VAL A 11 -4.19 -7.29 -17.06
N GLU A 12 -3.40 -8.18 -16.47
CA GLU A 12 -3.88 -9.38 -15.78
C GLU A 12 -4.81 -9.01 -14.62
N LEU A 13 -4.36 -8.16 -13.70
CA LEU A 13 -5.15 -7.77 -12.53
C LEU A 13 -6.43 -7.02 -12.91
N ALA A 14 -6.37 -6.16 -13.95
CA ALA A 14 -7.56 -5.48 -14.45
C ALA A 14 -8.57 -6.49 -15.01
N ARG A 15 -8.12 -7.47 -15.80
CA ARG A 15 -8.99 -8.53 -16.34
C ARG A 15 -9.60 -9.37 -15.23
N GLU A 16 -8.84 -9.76 -14.20
CA GLU A 16 -9.36 -10.50 -13.06
C GLU A 16 -10.52 -9.76 -12.38
N VAL A 17 -10.35 -8.47 -12.09
CA VAL A 17 -11.38 -7.67 -11.41
C VAL A 17 -12.61 -7.49 -12.32
N ILE A 18 -12.40 -7.18 -13.59
CA ILE A 18 -13.49 -6.99 -14.57
C ILE A 18 -14.25 -8.30 -14.80
N SER A 19 -13.59 -9.46 -14.74
CA SER A 19 -14.24 -10.77 -14.91
C SER A 19 -15.32 -11.06 -13.86
N GLN A 20 -15.26 -10.38 -12.71
CA GLN A 20 -16.22 -10.52 -11.61
C GLN A 20 -17.42 -9.56 -11.76
N TRP A 21 -17.43 -8.73 -12.80
CA TRP A 21 -18.50 -7.76 -12.99
C TRP A 21 -19.74 -8.40 -13.60
N THR A 22 -20.89 -8.09 -13.02
CA THR A 22 -22.20 -8.43 -13.56
C THR A 22 -22.76 -7.27 -14.39
N VAL A 23 -23.54 -7.61 -15.41
CA VAL A 23 -24.24 -6.63 -16.25
C VAL A 23 -25.27 -5.87 -15.42
N GLY A 24 -25.28 -4.53 -15.54
CA GLY A 24 -26.24 -3.68 -14.85
C GLY A 24 -25.65 -2.33 -14.45
N ARG A 25 -26.35 -1.62 -13.56
CA ARG A 25 -25.88 -0.35 -12.99
C ARG A 25 -24.77 -0.62 -11.98
N ARG A 26 -23.64 0.08 -12.13
CA ARG A 26 -22.47 -0.06 -11.26
C ARG A 26 -21.96 1.30 -10.78
N ASP A 27 -21.25 1.28 -9.65
CA ASP A 27 -20.48 2.42 -9.17
C ASP A 27 -19.07 2.34 -9.77
N VAL A 28 -18.86 3.07 -10.86
CA VAL A 28 -17.58 3.11 -11.58
C VAL A 28 -16.44 3.59 -10.67
N TYR A 29 -16.73 4.49 -9.72
CA TYR A 29 -15.70 4.97 -8.80
C TYR A 29 -15.24 3.84 -7.86
N ALA A 30 -16.18 3.10 -7.27
CA ALA A 30 -15.86 1.95 -6.43
C ALA A 30 -15.11 0.85 -7.20
N ASP A 31 -15.53 0.60 -8.45
CA ASP A 31 -14.91 -0.40 -9.32
C ASP A 31 -13.47 -0.03 -9.70
N MET A 32 -13.25 1.19 -10.21
CA MET A 32 -11.91 1.66 -10.57
C MET A 32 -10.98 1.69 -9.37
N ARG A 33 -11.49 2.08 -8.21
CA ARG A 33 -10.76 2.05 -6.96
C ARG A 33 -10.33 0.64 -6.57
N ALA A 34 -11.19 -0.36 -6.72
CA ALA A 34 -10.84 -1.75 -6.46
C ALA A 34 -9.71 -2.24 -7.40
N VAL A 35 -9.78 -1.89 -8.68
CA VAL A 35 -8.74 -2.17 -9.68
C VAL A 35 -7.41 -1.50 -9.28
N THR A 36 -7.42 -0.20 -8.99
CA THR A 36 -6.23 0.56 -8.62
C THR A 36 -5.59 0.03 -7.35
N LEU A 37 -6.37 -0.28 -6.31
CA LEU A 37 -5.83 -0.85 -5.07
C LEU A 37 -5.19 -2.22 -5.28
N ARG A 38 -5.77 -3.05 -6.14
CA ARG A 38 -5.22 -4.38 -6.48
C ARG A 38 -3.91 -4.26 -7.24
N ILE A 39 -3.84 -3.35 -8.22
CA ILE A 39 -2.61 -3.03 -8.96
C ILE A 39 -1.54 -2.47 -8.03
N ALA A 40 -1.83 -1.42 -7.28
CA ALA A 40 -0.88 -0.78 -6.38
C ALA A 40 -0.34 -1.78 -5.34
N SER A 41 -1.23 -2.60 -4.77
CA SER A 41 -0.85 -3.69 -3.86
C SER A 41 0.14 -4.66 -4.50
N ALA A 42 -0.14 -5.14 -5.72
CA ALA A 42 0.70 -6.12 -6.39
C ALA A 42 2.06 -5.54 -6.82
N VAL A 43 2.07 -4.31 -7.32
CA VAL A 43 3.29 -3.60 -7.75
C VAL A 43 4.17 -3.25 -6.56
N LEU A 44 3.58 -2.74 -5.47
CA LEU A 44 4.34 -2.28 -4.30
C LEU A 44 4.75 -3.40 -3.37
N PHE A 45 3.85 -4.36 -3.11
CA PHE A 45 4.07 -5.40 -2.10
C PHE A 45 4.29 -6.80 -2.68
N GLY A 46 4.23 -6.94 -4.02
CA GLY A 46 4.37 -8.21 -4.71
C GLY A 46 3.08 -9.03 -4.72
N HIS A 47 3.15 -10.23 -5.31
CA HIS A 47 2.00 -11.09 -5.60
C HIS A 47 1.57 -11.99 -4.42
N GLU A 48 2.22 -11.91 -3.26
CA GLU A 48 1.76 -12.61 -2.05
C GLU A 48 0.47 -11.96 -1.52
N ALA A 49 -0.64 -12.50 -2.01
CA ALA A 49 -1.98 -11.96 -1.84
C ALA A 49 -2.32 -11.60 -0.38
N SER A 50 -2.03 -12.45 0.59
CA SER A 50 -2.53 -12.25 1.97
C SER A 50 -1.95 -11.01 2.64
N ASP A 51 -0.64 -10.78 2.53
CA ASP A 51 0.03 -9.66 3.22
C ASP A 51 -0.11 -8.36 2.41
N ALA A 52 0.06 -8.45 1.09
CA ALA A 52 -0.11 -7.33 0.18
C ALA A 52 -1.52 -6.72 0.29
N TYR A 53 -2.58 -7.54 0.16
CA TYR A 53 -3.96 -7.04 0.24
C TYR A 53 -4.32 -6.51 1.63
N ARG A 54 -3.72 -7.07 2.69
CA ARG A 54 -3.96 -6.61 4.06
C ARG A 54 -3.39 -5.21 4.25
N ILE A 55 -2.14 -4.97 3.88
CA ILE A 55 -1.48 -3.67 3.98
C ILE A 55 -2.19 -2.65 3.09
N ALA A 56 -2.52 -3.04 1.85
CA ALA A 56 -3.27 -2.21 0.92
C ALA A 56 -4.60 -1.72 1.50
N ARG A 57 -5.40 -2.61 2.12
CA ARG A 57 -6.65 -2.22 2.79
C ARG A 57 -6.43 -1.28 3.97
N LEU A 58 -5.35 -1.48 4.73
CA LEU A 58 -5.04 -0.59 5.86
C LEU A 58 -4.66 0.81 5.37
N LEU A 59 -3.79 0.90 4.35
CA LEU A 59 -3.42 2.17 3.72
C LEU A 59 -4.63 2.88 3.10
N ASP A 60 -5.52 2.13 2.47
CA ASP A 60 -6.75 2.63 1.89
C ASP A 60 -7.73 3.25 2.91
N ILE A 61 -7.83 2.63 4.09
CA ILE A 61 -8.61 3.18 5.21
C ILE A 61 -7.90 4.40 5.81
N TRP A 62 -6.58 4.35 5.92
CA TRP A 62 -5.77 5.44 6.43
C TRP A 62 -5.94 6.68 5.55
N ALA A 63 -5.77 6.56 4.23
CA ALA A 63 -5.91 7.65 3.27
C ALA A 63 -7.29 8.30 3.37
N ARG A 64 -8.37 7.50 3.37
CA ARG A 64 -9.74 8.00 3.52
C ARG A 64 -9.96 8.79 4.81
N ARG A 65 -9.41 8.31 5.92
CA ARG A 65 -9.54 9.00 7.23
C ARG A 65 -8.70 10.27 7.26
N ASN A 66 -7.48 10.22 6.73
CA ASN A 66 -6.54 11.34 6.69
C ASN A 66 -7.12 12.54 5.92
N PHE A 67 -7.83 12.28 4.81
CA PHE A 67 -8.51 13.30 4.02
C PHE A 67 -9.97 13.55 4.41
N SER A 68 -10.42 13.04 5.57
CA SER A 68 -11.79 13.26 6.03
C SER A 68 -11.93 14.58 6.80
N GLY A 69 -13.04 15.28 6.57
CA GLY A 69 -13.36 16.53 7.26
C GLY A 69 -13.20 16.47 8.79
N PRO A 70 -13.73 15.45 9.50
CA PRO A 70 -13.61 15.38 10.96
C PRO A 70 -12.17 15.34 11.50
N VAL A 71 -11.23 14.74 10.75
CA VAL A 71 -9.80 14.73 11.13
C VAL A 71 -9.20 16.12 10.96
N TRP A 72 -9.50 16.78 9.84
CA TRP A 72 -8.99 18.11 9.53
C TRP A 72 -9.56 19.20 10.45
N PHE A 73 -10.85 19.15 10.78
CA PHE A 73 -11.50 20.14 11.64
C PHE A 73 -11.18 19.94 13.13
N PHE A 74 -10.78 18.74 13.56
CA PHE A 74 -10.48 18.43 14.96
C PHE A 74 -9.19 17.60 15.10
N PRO A 75 -8.00 18.20 14.85
CA PRO A 75 -6.71 17.51 14.91
C PRO A 75 -6.19 17.35 16.36
N ILE A 76 -7.06 16.90 17.27
CA ILE A 76 -6.76 16.78 18.70
C ILE A 76 -6.55 15.31 19.06
N ASN A 77 -5.39 14.96 19.62
CA ASN A 77 -5.06 13.59 20.01
C ASN A 77 -5.62 13.21 21.40
N ILE A 78 -6.93 13.04 21.49
CA ILE A 78 -7.62 12.56 22.71
C ILE A 78 -8.40 11.28 22.40
N PRO A 79 -8.40 10.26 23.29
CA PRO A 79 -9.20 9.05 23.11
C PRO A 79 -10.65 9.35 22.72
N GLY A 80 -11.16 8.65 21.71
CA GLY A 80 -12.51 8.86 21.17
C GLY A 80 -12.62 9.86 20.02
N THR A 81 -11.59 10.67 19.76
CA THR A 81 -11.58 11.62 18.62
C THR A 81 -11.28 10.92 17.28
N PRO A 82 -11.72 11.49 16.13
CA PRO A 82 -11.32 11.02 14.80
C PRO A 82 -9.81 11.01 14.58
N TYR A 83 -9.12 12.07 15.03
CA TYR A 83 -7.66 12.19 14.89
C TYR A 83 -6.92 11.12 15.71
N HIS A 84 -7.33 10.85 16.95
CA HIS A 84 -6.76 9.75 17.72
C HIS A 84 -6.96 8.38 17.03
N ARG A 85 -8.16 8.13 16.48
CA ARG A 85 -8.42 6.89 15.72
C ARG A 85 -7.58 6.81 14.44
N LEU A 86 -7.27 7.93 13.79
CA LEU A 86 -6.36 7.98 12.65
C LEU A 86 -4.95 7.60 13.07
N LEU A 87 -4.42 8.19 14.15
CA LEU A 87 -3.09 7.87 14.66
C LEU A 87 -2.96 6.40 15.06
N LYS A 88 -3.95 5.85 15.77
CA LYS A 88 -3.97 4.40 16.10
C LYS A 88 -4.02 3.50 14.87
N HIS A 89 -4.64 3.96 13.80
CA HIS A 89 -4.66 3.24 12.53
C HIS A 89 -3.33 3.38 11.79
N ALA A 90 -2.68 4.55 11.84
CA ALA A 90 -1.34 4.77 11.28
C ALA A 90 -0.29 3.89 11.98
N GLU A 91 -0.32 3.80 13.31
CA GLU A 91 0.53 2.87 14.07
C GLU A 91 0.34 1.41 13.61
N ARG A 92 -0.88 1.03 13.20
CA ARG A 92 -1.14 -0.32 12.66
C ARG A 92 -0.57 -0.50 11.27
N VAL A 93 -0.71 0.49 10.40
CA VAL A 93 -0.11 0.49 9.05
C VAL A 93 1.41 0.33 9.16
N GLU A 94 2.05 1.15 10.00
CA GLU A 94 3.49 1.12 10.25
C GLU A 94 3.95 -0.28 10.68
N ARG A 95 3.30 -0.88 11.69
CA ARG A 95 3.66 -2.23 12.15
C ARG A 95 3.60 -3.29 11.06
N GLU A 96 2.58 -3.25 10.20
CA GLU A 96 2.40 -4.25 9.13
C GLU A 96 3.42 -4.06 8.01
N ILE A 97 3.77 -2.82 7.67
CA ILE A 97 4.84 -2.53 6.71
C ILE A 97 6.19 -2.98 7.26
N LEU A 98 6.50 -2.64 8.52
CA LEU A 98 7.77 -3.06 9.16
C LEU A 98 7.88 -4.58 9.26
N ALA A 99 6.78 -5.28 9.58
CA ALA A 99 6.76 -6.74 9.58
C ALA A 99 7.06 -7.31 8.18
N LEU A 100 6.53 -6.69 7.12
CA LEU A 100 6.84 -7.08 5.74
C LEU A 100 8.29 -6.76 5.34
N VAL A 101 8.82 -5.61 5.75
CA VAL A 101 10.23 -5.25 5.54
C VAL A 101 11.14 -6.29 6.18
N GLU A 102 10.88 -6.66 7.43
CA GLU A 102 11.70 -7.63 8.14
C GLU A 102 11.60 -9.03 7.53
N LYS A 103 10.39 -9.46 7.12
CA LYS A 103 10.18 -10.72 6.38
C LYS A 103 11.07 -10.76 5.14
N ARG A 104 11.17 -9.64 4.40
CA ARG A 104 11.96 -9.54 3.16
C ARG A 104 13.45 -9.44 3.38
N ARG A 105 13.89 -8.80 4.47
CA ARG A 105 15.32 -8.79 4.84
C ARG A 105 15.85 -10.19 5.15
N ARG A 106 15.00 -11.07 5.66
CA ARG A 106 15.33 -12.47 5.96
C ARG A 106 15.19 -13.42 4.76
N ASP A 107 14.43 -13.02 3.75
CA ASP A 107 14.17 -13.83 2.56
C ASP A 107 15.24 -13.52 1.50
N SER A 108 16.02 -14.53 1.11
CA SER A 108 17.05 -14.42 0.07
C SER A 108 16.47 -14.41 -1.35
N THR A 109 15.15 -14.49 -1.50
CA THR A 109 14.48 -14.46 -2.81
C THR A 109 14.68 -13.11 -3.46
N ASN A 110 15.22 -13.11 -4.69
CA ASN A 110 15.46 -11.89 -5.45
C ASN A 110 14.14 -11.30 -6.01
N ARG A 111 13.41 -10.62 -5.14
CA ARG A 111 12.13 -9.97 -5.45
C ARG A 111 12.33 -8.63 -6.16
N THR A 112 11.40 -8.32 -7.06
CA THR A 112 11.46 -7.15 -7.94
C THR A 112 10.27 -6.19 -7.78
N ASP A 113 9.45 -6.40 -6.76
CA ASP A 113 8.39 -5.46 -6.37
C ASP A 113 9.01 -4.19 -5.73
N VAL A 114 8.28 -3.07 -5.75
CA VAL A 114 8.86 -1.76 -5.40
C VAL A 114 9.40 -1.71 -3.98
N LEU A 115 8.71 -2.27 -2.99
CA LEU A 115 9.23 -2.25 -1.62
C LEU A 115 10.54 -3.07 -1.50
N SER A 116 10.72 -4.12 -2.31
CA SER A 116 11.97 -4.89 -2.33
C SER A 116 13.10 -4.08 -2.95
N LEU A 117 12.79 -3.33 -4.01
CA LEU A 117 13.73 -2.39 -4.62
C LEU A 117 14.13 -1.28 -3.65
N LEU A 118 13.19 -0.72 -2.86
CA LEU A 118 13.49 0.30 -1.85
C LEU A 118 14.39 -0.25 -0.72
N ILE A 119 14.16 -1.48 -0.26
CA ILE A 119 15.01 -2.13 0.75
C ILE A 119 16.45 -2.34 0.23
N GLN A 120 16.58 -2.67 -1.07
CA GLN A 120 17.87 -2.90 -1.71
C GLN A 120 18.57 -1.62 -2.16
N ALA A 121 17.83 -0.52 -2.33
CA ALA A 121 18.36 0.76 -2.75
C ALA A 121 19.45 1.25 -1.79
N ARG A 122 20.49 1.85 -2.37
CA ARG A 122 21.58 2.50 -1.66
C ARG A 122 21.78 3.89 -2.23
N ASP A 123 22.05 4.87 -1.38
CA ASP A 123 22.43 6.23 -1.80
C ASP A 123 23.89 6.29 -2.27
N ASP A 124 24.35 7.48 -2.63
CA ASP A 124 25.71 7.74 -3.11
C ASP A 124 26.79 7.45 -2.04
N GLU A 125 26.41 7.43 -0.75
CA GLU A 125 27.26 7.06 0.39
C GLU A 125 27.11 5.58 0.77
N ASN A 126 26.45 4.77 -0.07
CA ASN A 126 26.16 3.35 0.14
C ASN A 126 25.29 3.05 1.38
N ARG A 127 24.47 4.00 1.82
CA ARG A 127 23.48 3.82 2.91
C ARG A 127 22.15 3.34 2.37
N GLY A 128 21.53 2.37 3.06
CA GLY A 128 20.16 1.95 2.78
C GLY A 128 19.13 2.83 3.47
N MET A 129 17.88 2.78 3.00
CA MET A 129 16.77 3.47 3.66
C MET A 129 16.54 2.94 5.09
N THR A 130 16.26 3.87 6.00
CA THR A 130 15.80 3.56 7.35
C THR A 130 14.39 2.96 7.34
N ASP A 131 14.03 2.29 8.42
CA ASP A 131 12.69 1.72 8.61
C ASP A 131 11.59 2.79 8.50
N THR A 132 11.82 3.98 9.05
CA THR A 132 10.89 5.12 8.94
C THR A 132 10.75 5.62 7.51
N GLU A 133 11.84 5.72 6.75
CA GLU A 133 11.79 6.09 5.34
C GLU A 133 11.06 5.05 4.51
N LEU A 134 11.28 3.76 4.74
CA LEU A 134 10.59 2.68 4.05
C LEU A 134 9.07 2.73 4.28
N VAL A 135 8.64 2.97 5.53
CA VAL A 135 7.22 3.14 5.86
C VAL A 135 6.64 4.39 5.19
N GLY A 136 7.38 5.51 5.20
CA GLY A 136 6.99 6.75 4.54
C GLY A 136 6.82 6.57 3.03
N GLN A 137 7.81 5.99 2.36
CA GLN A 137 7.80 5.75 0.92
C GLN A 137 6.70 4.77 0.51
N ALA A 138 6.49 3.69 1.26
CA ALA A 138 5.39 2.75 1.01
C ALA A 138 4.02 3.42 1.12
N THR A 139 3.86 4.38 2.05
CA THR A 139 2.62 5.14 2.22
C THR A 139 2.41 6.13 1.07
N ILE A 140 3.45 6.87 0.67
CA ILE A 140 3.39 7.87 -0.41
C ILE A 140 3.13 7.22 -1.77
N LEU A 141 3.77 6.09 -2.06
CA LEU A 141 3.63 5.42 -3.36
C LEU A 141 2.28 4.71 -3.51
N PHE A 142 1.62 4.39 -2.39
CA PHE A 142 0.31 3.73 -2.40
C PHE A 142 -0.86 4.71 -2.44
N GLY A 143 -0.75 5.85 -1.75
CA GLY A 143 -1.80 6.85 -1.58
C GLY A 143 -1.89 7.86 -2.72
#